data_AF-A0A5D2ALU9-F1
#
_entry.id   AF-A0A5D2ALU9-F1
#
_cell.length_a   1.000
_cell.length_b   1.000
_cell.length_c   1.000
_cell.angle_alpha   90.00
_cell.angle_beta   90.00
_cell.angle_gamma   90.00
#
_symmetry.space_group_name_H-M   'P 1'
#
loop_
_entity.id
_entity.type
_entity.pdbx_description
1 polymer ?
#
loop_
_entity_poly.entity_id
_entity_poly.type
_entity_poly.pdbx_seq_one_letter_code
_entity_poly.pdbx_strand_id
1 'polypeptide(L)'
;MPKLVFELFSTSSTLVSISSPSTIPNHLVLGQHNIKSLSSVRYMSTSTNTLAIEKKMVPGNEVQQVELLAGVEDLYGGIIIDMEKTMDSEAFVPLLRASLSQWKQRGKRAVWIKLPIELANLVEPAVKGGFKYHHAEPDYVMLVNWISKSTNSLPKNASHRVGISAFVMNDKRQVLVVQEKSGKFKGTGVWKFPTGVVDEGEDISMAAIREVKEETGIDTEFVEILAFSGCQWRSMQSSLL
;
A
#
# COMPACT_ATOMS: atom_id res chain seq x y z
N MET A 1 -1.94 -36.93 12.40
CA MET A 1 -1.35 -35.97 11.43
C MET A 1 -0.17 -35.30 12.12
N PRO A 2 0.93 -34.97 11.42
CA PRO A 2 2.07 -34.27 12.01
C PRO A 2 1.62 -32.93 12.60
N LYS A 3 2.06 -32.65 13.83
CA LYS A 3 1.71 -31.43 14.56
C LYS A 3 2.72 -30.35 14.28
N LEU A 4 2.21 -29.14 14.13
CA LEU A 4 2.95 -28.02 13.59
C LEU A 4 3.04 -26.90 14.59
N VAL A 5 4.26 -26.46 14.83
CA VAL A 5 4.57 -25.45 15.82
C VAL A 5 5.59 -24.51 15.16
N PHE A 6 5.52 -23.19 15.37
CA PHE A 6 6.41 -22.26 14.64
C PHE A 6 7.11 -21.25 15.52
N GLU A 7 8.21 -20.74 14.99
CA GLU A 7 8.86 -19.52 15.42
C GLU A 7 8.64 -18.40 14.38
N LEU A 8 8.22 -17.23 14.87
CA LEU A 8 8.00 -16.02 14.10
C LEU A 8 9.27 -15.17 14.06
N PHE A 9 9.65 -14.73 12.87
CA PHE A 9 10.77 -13.81 12.68
C PHE A 9 10.25 -12.54 12.01
N SER A 10 10.28 -11.41 12.70
CA SER A 10 9.94 -10.11 12.12
C SER A 10 11.22 -9.36 11.76
N THR A 11 11.36 -8.94 10.51
CA THR A 11 12.53 -8.17 10.06
C THR A 11 12.09 -6.74 9.75
N SER A 12 12.71 -5.75 10.41
CA SER A 12 12.43 -4.33 10.14
C SER A 12 13.22 -3.89 8.89
N SER A 13 12.51 -3.57 7.81
CA SER A 13 13.05 -2.85 6.65
C SER A 13 12.87 -1.36 6.87
N THR A 14 13.80 -0.72 7.57
CA THR A 14 13.84 0.75 7.57
C THR A 14 14.38 1.21 6.21
N LEU A 15 13.49 1.43 5.24
CA LEU A 15 13.85 2.15 4.02
C LEU A 15 14.15 3.60 4.39
N VAL A 16 15.43 3.96 4.39
CA VAL A 16 15.88 5.36 4.50
C VAL A 16 15.38 6.09 3.26
N SER A 17 14.54 7.10 3.46
CA SER A 17 14.05 7.98 2.39
C SER A 17 15.24 8.60 1.65
N ILE A 18 15.37 8.28 0.37
CA ILE A 18 16.39 8.86 -0.50
C ILE A 18 15.94 10.28 -0.84
N SER A 19 16.62 11.29 -0.30
CA SER A 19 16.53 12.66 -0.81
C SER A 19 17.29 12.75 -2.13
N SER A 20 16.58 13.03 -3.23
CA SER A 20 17.14 13.11 -4.58
C SER A 20 18.19 14.22 -4.73
N PRO A 21 19.26 13.98 -5.51
CA PRO A 21 19.85 14.98 -6.37
C PRO A 21 19.43 14.71 -7.83
N SER A 22 18.86 15.75 -8.45
CA SER A 22 18.57 15.84 -9.87
C SER A 22 19.78 15.53 -10.75
N THR A 23 19.61 14.75 -11.81
CA THR A 23 20.03 15.02 -13.21
C THR A 23 19.62 13.85 -14.11
N ILE A 24 18.94 14.16 -15.22
CA ILE A 24 18.51 13.22 -16.29
C ILE A 24 19.66 13.05 -17.30
N PRO A 25 19.83 11.85 -17.90
CA PRO A 25 19.79 11.81 -19.36
C PRO A 25 18.96 10.64 -19.95
N ASN A 26 18.30 10.93 -21.08
CA ASN A 26 17.53 10.04 -21.95
C ASN A 26 18.43 9.04 -22.70
N HIS A 27 17.96 7.79 -22.93
CA HIS A 27 17.78 7.20 -24.27
C HIS A 27 17.16 5.77 -24.23
N LEU A 28 16.18 5.53 -25.13
CA LEU A 28 15.58 4.32 -25.75
C LEU A 28 15.92 2.89 -25.24
N VAL A 29 15.02 1.89 -25.28
CA VAL A 29 14.32 1.29 -26.44
C VAL A 29 13.06 0.51 -26.00
N LEU A 30 12.02 0.57 -26.84
CA LEU A 30 10.76 -0.19 -26.77
C LEU A 30 10.94 -1.72 -26.95
N GLY A 31 10.32 -2.50 -26.07
CA GLY A 31 10.00 -3.92 -26.29
C GLY A 31 8.49 -4.12 -26.29
N GLN A 32 7.92 -4.43 -27.45
CA GLN A 32 6.51 -4.77 -27.63
C GLN A 32 6.24 -6.22 -27.20
N HIS A 33 5.21 -6.45 -26.40
CA HIS A 33 4.57 -7.76 -26.28
C HIS A 33 3.06 -7.66 -26.46
N ASN A 34 2.58 -8.42 -27.45
CA ASN A 34 1.19 -8.62 -27.85
C ASN A 34 0.36 -9.33 -26.76
N ILE A 35 -0.83 -8.81 -26.45
CA ILE A 35 -1.91 -9.61 -25.85
C ILE A 35 -3.17 -9.45 -26.72
N LYS A 36 -3.70 -10.60 -27.16
CA LYS A 36 -4.91 -10.72 -27.98
C LYS A 36 -6.16 -10.71 -27.08
N SER A 37 -7.03 -9.73 -27.33
CA SER A 37 -8.44 -9.86 -27.76
C SER A 37 -9.48 -10.63 -26.90
N LEU A 38 -10.55 -9.88 -26.56
CA LEU A 38 -12.01 -10.15 -26.60
C LEU A 38 -12.76 -10.24 -25.26
N SER A 39 -13.63 -9.24 -25.00
CA SER A 39 -15.08 -9.36 -25.24
C SER A 39 -15.81 -8.03 -24.96
N SER A 40 -16.81 -7.74 -25.80
CA SER A 40 -17.71 -6.58 -25.75
C SER A 40 -18.72 -6.68 -24.61
N VAL A 41 -19.03 -5.55 -23.97
CA VAL A 41 -20.35 -5.33 -23.35
C VAL A 41 -20.82 -3.91 -23.69
N ARG A 42 -22.02 -3.83 -24.27
CA ARG A 42 -22.70 -2.62 -24.72
C ARG A 42 -23.95 -2.45 -23.85
N TYR A 43 -24.18 -1.26 -23.32
CA TYR A 43 -25.51 -0.84 -22.85
C TYR A 43 -25.78 0.59 -23.33
N MET A 44 -26.89 0.77 -24.04
CA MET A 44 -27.54 2.05 -24.27
C MET A 44 -28.99 1.94 -23.79
N SER A 45 -29.47 2.94 -23.05
CA SER A 45 -30.61 3.76 -23.50
C SER A 45 -30.93 4.91 -22.54
N THR A 46 -30.98 6.10 -23.13
CA THR A 46 -31.92 7.23 -22.96
C THR A 46 -32.63 7.45 -21.63
N SER A 47 -32.51 8.68 -21.12
CA SER A 47 -33.66 9.47 -20.67
C SER A 47 -33.33 10.97 -20.76
N THR A 48 -34.01 11.64 -21.68
CA THR A 48 -34.11 13.08 -21.86
C THR A 48 -34.72 13.72 -20.62
N ASN A 49 -34.13 14.80 -20.11
CA ASN A 49 -34.90 15.81 -19.38
C ASN A 49 -34.47 17.20 -19.85
N THR A 50 -35.38 17.79 -20.63
CA THR A 50 -35.40 19.18 -21.06
C THR A 50 -35.81 20.04 -19.87
N LEU A 51 -35.00 21.00 -19.45
CA LEU A 51 -35.50 22.13 -18.67
C LEU A 51 -34.91 23.44 -19.21
N ALA A 52 -35.84 24.35 -19.48
CA ALA A 52 -35.69 25.58 -20.22
C ALA A 52 -34.81 26.61 -19.49
N ILE A 53 -34.12 27.42 -20.30
CA ILE A 53 -33.43 28.62 -19.88
C ILE A 53 -34.49 29.67 -19.51
N GLU A 54 -34.66 29.97 -18.22
CA GLU A 54 -35.21 31.26 -17.78
C GLU A 54 -34.08 32.11 -17.19
N LYS A 55 -33.64 33.10 -17.98
CA LYS A 55 -32.83 34.20 -17.48
C LYS A 55 -33.72 35.13 -16.65
N LYS A 56 -33.47 35.21 -15.35
CA LYS A 56 -33.79 36.39 -14.53
C LYS A 56 -32.49 36.99 -14.02
N MET A 57 -32.24 38.23 -14.42
CA MET A 57 -31.12 39.05 -13.96
C MET A 57 -31.45 39.71 -12.60
N VAL A 58 -30.36 40.12 -11.92
CA VAL A 58 -30.22 41.18 -10.87
C VAL A 58 -30.16 40.67 -9.40
N PRO A 59 -29.26 41.17 -8.51
CA PRO A 59 -27.84 41.59 -8.67
C PRO A 59 -26.89 41.01 -7.57
N GLY A 60 -25.58 40.98 -7.86
CA GLY A 60 -24.50 41.35 -6.93
C GLY A 60 -24.41 40.70 -5.53
N ASN A 61 -23.91 39.47 -5.46
CA ASN A 61 -22.78 39.03 -4.63
C ASN A 61 -22.58 37.53 -4.89
N GLU A 62 -21.90 37.21 -5.99
CA GLU A 62 -21.50 35.83 -6.26
C GLU A 62 -20.36 35.46 -5.32
N VAL A 63 -20.72 34.95 -4.13
CA VAL A 63 -19.82 34.05 -3.41
C VAL A 63 -19.69 32.84 -4.33
N GLN A 64 -18.60 32.75 -5.11
CA GLN A 64 -18.28 31.53 -5.85
C GLN A 64 -18.36 30.38 -4.86
N GLN A 65 -19.36 29.51 -5.02
CA GLN A 65 -19.43 28.25 -4.30
C GLN A 65 -18.22 27.46 -4.77
N VAL A 66 -17.15 27.50 -3.99
CA VAL A 66 -15.93 26.77 -4.31
C VAL A 66 -16.29 25.29 -4.24
N GLU A 67 -16.23 24.61 -5.37
CA GLU A 67 -16.37 23.16 -5.43
C GLU A 67 -15.28 22.53 -4.55
N LEU A 68 -15.64 21.53 -3.76
CA LEU A 68 -14.73 20.88 -2.82
C LEU A 68 -14.59 19.41 -3.17
N LEU A 69 -13.44 18.84 -2.83
CA LEU A 69 -13.23 17.40 -2.97
C LEU A 69 -14.18 16.66 -2.03
N ALA A 70 -14.88 15.67 -2.57
CA ALA A 70 -15.70 14.76 -1.78
C ALA A 70 -14.78 13.86 -0.93
N GLY A 71 -15.10 13.71 0.35
CA GLY A 71 -14.36 12.84 1.24
C GLY A 71 -15.25 12.29 2.36
N VAL A 72 -14.92 11.09 2.82
CA VAL A 72 -15.62 10.37 3.89
C VAL A 72 -14.83 10.55 5.19
N GLU A 73 -15.53 10.81 6.29
CA GLU A 73 -14.89 10.94 7.60
C GLU A 73 -14.59 9.57 8.21
N ASP A 74 -13.37 9.40 8.75
CA ASP A 74 -12.98 8.22 9.52
C ASP A 74 -13.35 8.36 11.02
N LEU A 75 -13.22 7.26 11.77
CA LEU A 75 -13.54 7.21 13.21
C LEU A 75 -12.61 8.06 14.10
N TYR A 76 -11.53 8.60 13.54
CA TYR A 76 -10.49 9.34 14.26
C TYR A 76 -10.44 10.82 13.88
N GLY A 77 -11.43 11.32 13.13
CA GLY A 77 -11.54 12.71 12.70
C GLY A 77 -10.64 13.05 11.51
N GLY A 78 -10.23 12.06 10.73
CA GLY A 78 -9.61 12.22 9.42
C GLY A 78 -10.63 12.23 8.28
N ILE A 79 -10.20 12.66 7.10
CA ILE A 79 -10.99 12.63 5.86
C ILE A 79 -10.29 11.74 4.85
N ILE A 80 -11.02 10.82 4.22
CA ILE A 80 -10.53 9.94 3.17
C ILE A 80 -11.15 10.37 1.83
N ILE A 81 -10.30 10.69 0.87
CA ILE A 81 -10.67 11.03 -0.50
C ILE A 81 -10.33 9.83 -1.38
N ASP A 82 -11.32 9.25 -2.05
CA ASP A 82 -11.10 8.25 -3.11
C ASP A 82 -11.28 8.92 -4.48
N MET A 83 -10.19 9.01 -5.24
CA MET A 83 -10.18 9.70 -6.52
C MET A 83 -10.55 8.73 -7.64
N GLU A 84 -11.78 8.82 -8.13
CA GLU A 84 -12.28 7.92 -9.21
C GLU A 84 -12.29 8.59 -10.59
N LYS A 85 -12.49 9.91 -10.62
CA LYS A 85 -12.68 10.66 -11.87
C LYS A 85 -11.37 11.26 -12.35
N THR A 86 -11.14 11.19 -13.65
CA THR A 86 -10.02 11.89 -14.29
C THR A 86 -10.10 13.38 -14.03
N MET A 87 -8.98 13.96 -13.63
CA MET A 87 -8.90 15.37 -13.27
C MET A 87 -7.54 15.92 -13.71
N ASP A 88 -7.57 17.12 -14.25
CA ASP A 88 -6.34 17.84 -14.59
C ASP A 88 -5.66 18.40 -13.34
N SER A 89 -4.33 18.44 -13.35
CA SER A 89 -3.53 18.92 -12.24
C SER A 89 -3.81 20.39 -11.89
N GLU A 90 -4.08 21.25 -12.88
CA GLU A 90 -4.36 22.67 -12.70
C GLU A 90 -5.72 22.89 -12.03
N ALA A 91 -6.69 22.01 -12.32
CA ALA A 91 -8.00 22.01 -11.68
C ALA A 91 -7.94 21.43 -10.26
N PHE A 92 -7.11 20.41 -10.03
CA PHE A 92 -7.00 19.74 -8.74
C PHE A 92 -6.41 20.63 -7.64
N VAL A 93 -5.36 21.42 -7.94
CA VAL A 93 -4.66 22.26 -6.95
C VAL A 93 -5.58 23.25 -6.20
N PRO A 94 -6.42 24.06 -6.87
CA PRO A 94 -7.31 24.98 -6.16
C PRO A 94 -8.39 24.24 -5.34
N LEU A 95 -8.93 23.13 -5.84
CA LEU A 95 -9.90 22.30 -5.12
C LEU A 95 -9.28 21.72 -3.84
N LEU A 96 -8.07 21.16 -3.95
CA LEU A 96 -7.33 20.62 -2.81
C LEU A 96 -7.06 21.70 -1.76
N ARG A 97 -6.59 22.89 -2.18
CA ARG A 97 -6.31 24.01 -1.28
C ARG A 97 -7.56 24.48 -0.54
N ALA A 98 -8.68 24.62 -1.25
CA ALA A 98 -9.95 25.02 -0.66
C ALA A 98 -10.46 23.97 0.34
N SER A 99 -10.39 22.70 -0.03
CA SER A 99 -10.83 21.57 0.80
C SER A 99 -10.01 21.45 2.09
N LEU A 100 -8.68 21.50 1.99
CA LEU A 100 -7.78 21.53 3.15
C LEU A 100 -8.09 22.68 4.11
N SER A 101 -8.37 23.87 3.56
CA SER A 101 -8.72 25.05 4.35
C SER A 101 -10.03 24.84 5.11
N GLN A 102 -11.05 24.27 4.45
CA GLN A 102 -12.33 23.97 5.09
C GLN A 102 -12.17 22.89 6.17
N TRP A 103 -11.49 21.78 5.88
CA TRP A 103 -11.31 20.70 6.86
C TRP A 103 -10.50 21.14 8.07
N LYS A 104 -9.52 22.01 7.89
CA LYS A 104 -8.78 22.64 8.99
C LYS A 104 -9.68 23.50 9.88
N GLN A 105 -10.59 24.28 9.30
CA GLN A 105 -11.58 25.08 10.06
C GLN A 105 -12.58 24.19 10.80
N ARG A 106 -12.94 23.03 10.22
CA ARG A 106 -13.80 22.02 10.84
C ARG A 106 -13.08 21.13 11.87
N GLY A 107 -11.82 21.44 12.20
CA GLY A 107 -11.07 20.71 13.21
C GLY A 107 -10.67 19.28 12.82
N LYS A 108 -10.64 18.96 11.52
CA LYS A 108 -10.17 17.64 11.04
C LYS A 108 -8.68 17.48 11.30
N ARG A 109 -8.25 16.24 11.52
CA ARG A 109 -6.90 15.92 11.97
C ARG A 109 -5.95 15.55 10.83
N ALA A 110 -6.43 14.67 9.96
CA ALA A 110 -5.68 14.15 8.83
C ALA A 110 -6.54 14.16 7.57
N VAL A 111 -5.88 14.20 6.41
CA VAL A 111 -6.51 13.98 5.11
C VAL A 111 -5.73 12.89 4.41
N TRP A 112 -6.45 11.91 3.87
CA TRP A 112 -5.94 10.78 3.12
C TRP A 112 -6.43 10.91 1.68
N ILE A 113 -5.56 10.63 0.72
CA ILE A 113 -5.92 10.59 -0.70
C ILE A 113 -5.49 9.25 -1.25
N LYS A 114 -6.46 8.46 -1.68
CA LYS A 114 -6.24 7.29 -2.51
C LYS A 114 -6.20 7.74 -3.96
N LEU A 115 -5.06 7.57 -4.61
CA LEU A 115 -4.87 7.90 -6.02
C LEU A 115 -4.61 6.61 -6.81
N PRO A 116 -5.56 6.17 -7.67
CA PRO A 116 -5.31 5.12 -8.65
C PRO A 116 -4.13 5.47 -9.57
N ILE A 117 -3.47 4.44 -10.10
CA ILE A 117 -2.29 4.58 -10.96
C ILE A 117 -2.58 5.42 -12.22
N GLU A 118 -3.82 5.40 -12.72
CA GLU A 118 -4.28 6.20 -13.86
C GLU A 118 -4.29 7.70 -13.56
N LEU A 119 -4.33 8.09 -12.28
CA LEU A 119 -4.32 9.47 -11.79
C LEU A 119 -2.96 9.88 -11.23
N ALA A 120 -1.87 9.22 -11.68
CA ALA A 120 -0.50 9.53 -11.28
C ALA A 120 -0.12 11.01 -11.52
N ASN A 121 -0.78 11.68 -12.48
CA ASN A 121 -0.61 13.12 -12.75
C ASN A 121 -0.97 14.01 -11.54
N LEU A 122 -1.74 13.51 -10.57
CA LEU A 122 -2.14 14.25 -9.36
C LEU A 122 -1.18 14.07 -8.19
N VAL A 123 -0.23 13.14 -8.28
CA VAL A 123 0.71 12.82 -7.19
C VAL A 123 1.62 14.03 -6.88
N GLU A 124 2.27 14.60 -7.88
CA GLU A 124 3.16 15.75 -7.68
C GLU A 124 2.40 16.97 -7.09
N PRO A 125 1.23 17.38 -7.63
CA PRO A 125 0.39 18.40 -7.01
C PRO A 125 0.02 18.11 -5.54
N ALA A 126 -0.34 16.87 -5.21
CA ALA A 126 -0.67 16.49 -3.84
C ALA A 126 0.54 16.64 -2.90
N VAL A 127 1.72 16.15 -3.31
CA VAL A 127 2.96 16.28 -2.54
C VAL A 127 3.33 17.75 -2.33
N LYS A 128 3.23 18.59 -3.35
CA LYS A 128 3.39 20.06 -3.23
C LYS A 128 2.36 20.68 -2.28
N GLY A 129 1.17 20.09 -2.17
CA GLY A 129 0.13 20.43 -1.18
C GLY A 129 0.42 19.97 0.25
N GLY A 130 1.59 19.37 0.52
CA GLY A 130 2.02 18.93 1.84
C GLY A 130 1.70 17.48 2.17
N PHE A 131 1.20 16.70 1.21
CA PHE A 131 0.98 15.26 1.40
C PHE A 131 2.29 14.48 1.35
N LYS A 132 2.33 13.36 2.07
CA LYS A 132 3.43 12.39 2.07
C LYS A 132 2.88 11.03 1.69
N TYR A 133 3.72 10.20 1.08
CA TYR A 133 3.38 8.79 0.87
C TYR A 133 3.20 8.07 2.20
N HIS A 134 2.15 7.25 2.29
CA HIS A 134 1.93 6.35 3.42
C HIS A 134 2.14 4.90 3.00
N HIS A 135 1.44 4.41 1.97
CA HIS A 135 1.66 3.09 1.39
C HIS A 135 1.25 3.11 -0.08
N ALA A 136 1.58 2.06 -0.80
CA ALA A 136 1.19 1.87 -2.18
C ALA A 136 0.86 0.40 -2.41
N GLU A 137 -0.15 0.18 -3.23
CA GLU A 137 -0.49 -1.10 -3.83
C GLU A 137 -0.10 -1.07 -5.31
N PRO A 138 -0.14 -2.19 -6.04
CA PRO A 138 0.18 -2.20 -7.47
C PRO A 138 -0.65 -1.21 -8.31
N ASP A 139 -1.88 -0.91 -7.88
CA ASP A 139 -2.87 -0.13 -8.63
C ASP A 139 -3.18 1.25 -8.01
N TYR A 140 -2.67 1.58 -6.83
CA TYR A 140 -2.86 2.92 -6.23
C TYR A 140 -1.76 3.32 -5.26
N VAL A 141 -1.65 4.62 -5.00
CA VAL A 141 -0.86 5.18 -3.91
C VAL A 141 -1.76 5.87 -2.88
N MET A 142 -1.52 5.60 -1.60
CA MET A 142 -2.16 6.30 -0.50
C MET A 142 -1.24 7.41 0.02
N LEU A 143 -1.71 8.65 -0.07
CA LEU A 143 -1.03 9.81 0.50
C LEU A 143 -1.75 10.31 1.74
N VAL A 144 -1.01 10.91 2.67
CA VAL A 144 -1.56 11.48 3.91
C VAL A 144 -0.96 12.84 4.22
N ASN A 145 -1.80 13.74 4.75
CA ASN A 145 -1.39 15.03 5.30
C ASN A 145 -2.00 15.24 6.69
N TRP A 146 -1.17 15.49 7.69
CA TRP A 146 -1.61 15.86 9.03
C TRP A 146 -1.83 17.37 9.10
N ILE A 147 -3.09 17.80 9.21
CA ILE A 147 -3.49 19.22 9.13
C ILE A 147 -3.82 19.85 10.49
N SER A 148 -3.94 19.03 11.55
CA SER A 148 -4.11 19.50 12.92
C SER A 148 -2.82 20.11 13.48
N LYS A 149 -2.97 21.05 14.41
CA LYS A 149 -1.86 21.61 15.21
C LYS A 149 -1.34 20.67 16.29
N SER A 150 -2.08 19.60 16.61
CA SER A 150 -1.69 18.60 17.59
C SER A 150 -0.52 17.75 17.09
N THR A 151 0.14 17.04 18.01
CA THR A 151 1.13 16.01 17.68
C THR A 151 0.56 15.04 16.65
N ASN A 152 1.36 14.74 15.62
CA ASN A 152 0.99 13.79 14.60
C ASN A 152 0.97 12.37 15.19
N SER A 153 -0.21 11.75 15.20
CA SER A 153 -0.42 10.38 15.71
C SER A 153 -0.72 9.39 14.59
N LEU A 154 -0.40 9.73 13.34
CA LEU A 154 -0.54 8.80 12.22
C LEU A 154 0.39 7.60 12.44
N PRO A 155 -0.12 6.38 12.28
CA PRO A 155 0.73 5.21 12.19
C PRO A 155 1.79 5.43 11.11
N LYS A 156 3.00 4.96 11.36
CA LYS A 156 3.99 4.86 10.30
C LYS A 156 3.56 3.74 9.35
N ASN A 157 4.05 3.81 8.12
CA ASN A 157 3.88 2.75 7.14
C ASN A 157 4.39 1.40 7.67
N ALA A 158 3.82 0.30 7.17
CA ALA A 158 4.27 -1.04 7.51
C ALA A 158 5.77 -1.18 7.21
N SER A 159 6.56 -1.38 8.26
CA SER A 159 8.03 -1.38 8.17
C SER A 159 8.64 -2.76 8.41
N HIS A 160 7.81 -3.78 8.63
CA HIS A 160 8.28 -5.11 9.00
C HIS A 160 7.81 -6.14 7.98
N ARG A 161 8.75 -6.95 7.51
CA ARG A 161 8.44 -8.19 6.79
C ARG A 161 8.37 -9.32 7.80
N VAL A 162 7.23 -10.00 7.85
CA VAL A 162 7.00 -11.11 8.78
C VAL A 162 7.37 -12.42 8.08
N GLY A 163 8.30 -13.16 8.66
CA GLY A 163 8.68 -14.51 8.27
C GLY A 163 8.28 -15.53 9.31
N ILE A 164 8.16 -16.78 8.88
CA ILE A 164 7.86 -17.93 9.71
C ILE A 164 8.94 -19.00 9.55
N SER A 165 9.07 -19.86 10.56
CA SER A 165 9.94 -21.03 10.57
C SER A 165 9.25 -22.22 11.24
N ALA A 166 9.16 -23.33 10.52
CA ALA A 166 8.32 -24.49 10.82
C ALA A 166 8.99 -25.57 11.63
N PHE A 167 8.59 -25.70 12.88
CA PHE A 167 8.89 -26.86 13.70
C PHE A 167 7.79 -27.91 13.55
N VAL A 168 7.98 -28.84 12.62
CA VAL A 168 7.03 -29.94 12.41
C VAL A 168 7.55 -31.20 13.06
N MET A 169 6.76 -31.81 13.95
CA MET A 169 7.13 -33.06 14.63
C MET A 169 6.10 -34.17 14.37
N ASN A 170 6.61 -35.37 14.09
CA ASN A 170 5.77 -36.57 13.99
C ASN A 170 5.64 -37.31 15.34
N ASP A 171 4.77 -38.32 15.40
CA ASP A 171 4.52 -39.10 16.62
C ASP A 171 5.75 -39.87 17.14
N LYS A 172 6.77 -40.05 16.30
CA LYS A 172 8.06 -40.67 16.65
C LYS A 172 9.09 -39.67 17.15
N ARG A 173 8.70 -38.41 17.39
CA ARG A 173 9.58 -37.30 17.80
C ARG A 173 10.69 -36.98 16.78
N GLN A 174 10.43 -37.22 15.50
CA GLN A 174 11.32 -36.79 14.43
C GLN A 174 10.84 -35.43 13.91
N VAL A 175 11.80 -34.57 13.56
CA VAL A 175 11.53 -33.20 13.10
C VAL A 175 11.73 -33.09 11.60
N LEU A 176 10.82 -32.39 10.93
CA LEU A 176 10.94 -32.09 9.50
C LEU A 176 11.97 -31.00 9.27
N VAL A 177 12.89 -31.27 8.34
CA VAL A 177 13.92 -30.33 7.89
C VAL A 177 14.05 -30.39 6.38
N VAL A 178 14.49 -29.29 5.79
CA VAL A 178 14.68 -29.12 4.35
C VAL A 178 16.12 -28.69 4.03
N GLN A 179 16.54 -28.96 2.79
CA GLN A 179 17.75 -28.40 2.20
C GLN A 179 17.37 -27.61 0.96
N GLU A 180 17.91 -26.40 0.83
CA GLU A 180 17.62 -25.54 -0.32
C GLU A 180 18.20 -26.14 -1.62
N LYS A 181 17.37 -26.19 -2.67
CA LYS A 181 17.79 -26.61 -4.02
C LYS A 181 18.42 -25.47 -4.83
N SER A 182 18.28 -24.23 -4.35
CA SER A 182 18.73 -22.97 -4.98
C SER A 182 19.17 -21.98 -3.89
N GLY A 183 19.80 -20.87 -4.27
CA GLY A 183 20.21 -19.83 -3.31
C GLY A 183 21.54 -20.12 -2.61
N LYS A 184 21.80 -19.38 -1.52
CA LYS A 184 23.10 -19.32 -0.84
C LYS A 184 23.51 -20.64 -0.19
N PHE A 185 22.54 -21.44 0.27
CA PHE A 185 22.82 -22.70 0.98
C PHE A 185 22.76 -23.94 0.10
N LYS A 186 22.55 -23.79 -1.22
CA LYS A 186 22.55 -24.91 -2.16
C LYS A 186 23.86 -25.70 -2.09
N GLY A 187 23.75 -27.02 -1.88
CA GLY A 187 24.92 -27.93 -1.87
C GLY A 187 25.82 -27.81 -0.64
N THR A 188 25.45 -27.01 0.36
CA THR A 188 26.21 -26.86 1.61
C THR A 188 25.94 -27.98 2.62
N GLY A 189 24.90 -28.79 2.39
CA GLY A 189 24.47 -29.84 3.33
C GLY A 189 23.79 -29.31 4.59
N VAL A 190 23.54 -28.01 4.69
CA VAL A 190 22.85 -27.38 5.82
C VAL A 190 21.36 -27.75 5.79
N TRP A 191 20.89 -28.31 6.90
CA TRP A 191 19.48 -28.57 7.15
C TRP A 191 18.87 -27.43 7.95
N LYS A 192 17.71 -26.94 7.52
CA LYS A 192 16.94 -25.91 8.22
C LYS A 192 15.49 -26.35 8.37
N PHE A 193 14.76 -25.67 9.24
CA PHE A 193 13.30 -25.77 9.24
C PHE A 193 12.72 -25.19 7.94
N PRO A 194 11.54 -25.66 7.49
CA PRO A 194 10.80 -24.98 6.44
C PRO A 194 10.55 -23.53 6.84
N THR A 195 10.81 -22.59 5.94
CA THR A 195 10.76 -21.16 6.26
C THR A 195 10.12 -20.39 5.13
N GLY A 196 9.37 -19.35 5.45
CA GLY A 196 8.69 -18.56 4.45
C GLY A 196 8.33 -17.17 4.93
N VAL A 197 7.60 -16.45 4.09
CA VAL A 197 7.13 -15.09 4.40
C VAL A 197 5.62 -15.09 4.44
N VAL A 198 5.07 -14.34 5.40
CA VAL A 198 3.62 -14.13 5.51
C VAL A 198 3.23 -13.07 4.49
N ASP A 199 2.29 -13.40 3.62
CA ASP A 199 1.78 -12.47 2.63
C ASP A 199 0.86 -11.41 3.26
N GLU A 200 0.66 -10.30 2.55
CA GLU A 200 -0.19 -9.22 3.05
C GLU A 200 -1.65 -9.70 3.21
N GLY A 201 -2.20 -9.50 4.42
CA GLY A 201 -3.54 -9.99 4.76
C GLY A 201 -3.62 -11.49 5.09
N GLU A 202 -2.50 -12.24 4.99
CA GLU A 202 -2.45 -13.65 5.34
C GLU A 202 -2.31 -13.85 6.86
N ASP A 203 -3.04 -14.83 7.41
CA ASP A 203 -2.84 -15.23 8.80
C ASP A 203 -1.52 -16.00 8.95
N ILE A 204 -0.80 -15.72 10.04
CA ILE A 204 0.50 -16.35 10.33
C ILE A 204 0.39 -17.87 10.30
N SER A 205 -0.66 -18.47 10.88
CA SER A 205 -0.81 -19.92 10.91
C SER A 205 -1.03 -20.51 9.51
N MET A 206 -1.76 -19.79 8.66
CA MET A 206 -2.04 -20.20 7.28
C MET A 206 -0.80 -20.13 6.41
N ALA A 207 -0.02 -19.04 6.51
CA ALA A 207 1.27 -18.91 5.85
C ALA A 207 2.18 -20.08 6.19
N ALA A 208 2.19 -20.44 7.47
CA ALA A 208 3.07 -21.46 7.98
C ALA A 208 2.68 -22.87 7.49
N ILE A 209 1.39 -23.19 7.39
CA ILE A 209 0.89 -24.42 6.75
C ILE A 209 1.21 -24.44 5.25
N ARG A 210 0.98 -23.31 4.55
CA ARG A 210 1.24 -23.14 3.11
C ARG A 210 2.72 -23.40 2.79
N GLU A 211 3.63 -22.77 3.51
CA GLU A 211 5.08 -22.87 3.28
C GLU A 211 5.61 -24.29 3.49
N VAL A 212 5.13 -25.01 4.52
CA VAL A 212 5.46 -26.42 4.69
C VAL A 212 4.97 -27.25 3.51
N LYS A 213 3.74 -26.98 3.04
CA LYS A 213 3.15 -27.70 1.90
C LYS A 213 3.92 -27.42 0.61
N GLU A 214 4.32 -26.17 0.35
CA GLU A 214 5.07 -25.77 -0.84
C GLU A 214 6.48 -26.35 -0.87
N GLU A 215 7.21 -26.31 0.25
CA GLU A 215 8.59 -26.80 0.30
C GLU A 215 8.69 -28.34 0.37
N THR A 216 7.72 -29.00 1.00
CA THR A 216 7.83 -30.44 1.34
C THR A 216 6.72 -31.33 0.79
N GLY A 217 5.60 -30.75 0.37
CA GLY A 217 4.40 -31.48 -0.06
C GLY A 217 3.55 -32.06 1.07
N ILE A 218 3.94 -31.86 2.34
CA ILE A 218 3.29 -32.46 3.51
C ILE A 218 2.17 -31.55 4.03
N ASP A 219 1.00 -32.12 4.29
CA ASP A 219 -0.10 -31.44 4.97
C ASP A 219 0.12 -31.47 6.49
N THR A 220 -0.14 -30.33 7.13
CA THR A 220 0.12 -30.11 8.55
C THR A 220 -1.01 -29.30 9.19
N GLU A 221 -1.12 -29.37 10.52
CA GLU A 221 -2.12 -28.63 11.30
C GLU A 221 -1.42 -27.77 12.35
N PHE A 222 -1.69 -26.46 12.32
CA PHE A 222 -1.15 -25.50 13.28
C PHE A 222 -1.62 -25.80 14.71
N VAL A 223 -0.67 -25.74 15.65
CA VAL A 223 -0.93 -25.94 17.07
C VAL A 223 -0.70 -24.65 17.86
N GLU A 224 0.51 -24.10 17.81
CA GLU A 224 0.89 -22.93 18.60
C GLU A 224 2.11 -22.19 18.05
N ILE A 225 2.32 -20.96 18.56
CA ILE A 225 3.54 -20.16 18.37
C ILE A 225 4.45 -20.40 19.57
N LEU A 226 5.71 -20.79 19.35
CA LEU A 226 6.69 -20.97 20.44
C LEU A 226 7.41 -19.69 20.79
N ALA A 227 7.77 -18.91 19.77
CA ALA A 227 8.62 -17.76 19.92
C ALA A 227 8.38 -16.74 18.81
N PHE A 228 8.67 -15.50 19.13
CA PHE A 228 8.76 -14.39 18.19
C PHE A 228 10.09 -13.67 18.45
N SER A 229 10.79 -13.31 17.37
CA SER A 229 11.97 -12.47 17.44
C SER A 229 11.92 -11.36 16.41
N GLY A 230 12.49 -10.20 16.77
CA GLY A 230 12.68 -9.08 15.87
C GLY A 230 14.14 -8.95 15.48
N CYS A 231 14.45 -8.84 14.19
CA CYS A 231 15.79 -8.50 13.73
C CYS A 231 15.81 -7.13 13.03
N GLN A 232 16.80 -6.31 13.40
CA GLN A 232 17.02 -5.01 12.79
C GLN A 232 18.10 -5.14 11.72
N TRP A 233 17.73 -4.94 10.46
CA TRP A 233 18.71 -4.78 9.39
C TRP A 233 19.36 -3.40 9.53
N ARG A 234 20.63 -3.36 9.97
CA ARG A 234 21.46 -2.17 9.83
C ARG A 234 22.01 -2.15 8.40
N SER A 235 21.49 -1.28 7.55
CA SER A 235 22.17 -0.97 6.28
C SER A 235 23.56 -0.41 6.60
N MET A 236 24.61 -0.96 5.97
CA MET A 236 25.93 -0.32 5.94
C MET A 236 25.76 1.05 5.30
N GLN A 237 25.84 2.12 6.09
CA GLN A 237 26.06 3.45 5.53
C GLN A 237 27.48 3.44 4.96
N SER A 238 27.60 3.46 3.63
CA SER A 238 28.84 3.88 2.98
C SER A 238 29.00 5.37 3.26
N SER A 239 29.64 5.72 4.37
CA SER A 239 30.17 7.06 4.60
C SER A 239 31.36 7.25 3.64
N LEU A 240 31.08 7.74 2.43
CA LEU A 240 32.09 8.41 1.64
C LEU A 240 32.06 9.88 2.06
N LEU A 241 33.10 10.26 2.80
CA LEU A 241 33.56 11.64 2.98
C LEU A 241 33.97 12.23 1.62
#